data_AF-A0A068B0Y8-F1
#
_entry.id   AF-A0A068B0Y8-F1
#
_cell.length_a   1.000
_cell.length_b   1.000
_cell.length_c   1.000
_cell.angle_alpha   90.00
_cell.angle_beta   90.00
_cell.angle_gamma   90.00
#
_symmetry.space_group_name_H-M   'P 1'
#
loop_
_entity.id
_entity.type
_entity.pdbx_description
1 polymer ?
#
loop_
_entity_poly.entity_id
_entity_poly.type
_entity_poly.pdbx_seq_one_letter_code
_entity_poly.pdbx_strand_id
1 'polypeptide(L)'
;FTQADVGLALGTLYGNVFSQTTICRFEALQLSFKNMCKLKPLLAKWLEEADNNNGAASGVDKLATQGRKRKKRTSIEVAVKGALENHFCKNPKPSAQEIGGLAENLGLDKE
;
A
#
# COMPACT_ATOMS: atom_id res chain seq x y z
N PHE A 1 15.71 -9.86 9.22
CA PHE A 1 14.43 -9.36 8.68
C PHE A 1 14.69 -8.66 7.36
N THR A 2 13.91 -8.97 6.32
CA THR A 2 13.86 -8.20 5.08
C THR A 2 12.93 -6.99 5.25
N GLN A 3 13.06 -5.98 4.40
CA GLN A 3 12.14 -4.83 4.37
C GLN A 3 10.67 -5.25 4.14
N ALA A 4 10.43 -6.36 3.45
CA ALA A 4 9.09 -6.93 3.29
C ALA A 4 8.57 -7.51 4.61
N ASP A 5 9.41 -8.25 5.34
CA ASP A 5 9.07 -8.81 6.66
C ASP A 5 8.72 -7.70 7.66
N VAL A 6 9.50 -6.61 7.67
CA VAL A 6 9.23 -5.44 8.52
C VAL A 6 7.87 -4.82 8.17
N GLY A 7 7.60 -4.61 6.88
CA GLY A 7 6.34 -4.03 6.42
C GLY A 7 5.11 -4.88 6.76
N LEU A 8 5.26 -6.20 6.73
CA LEU A 8 4.23 -7.16 7.15
C LEU A 8 4.03 -7.14 8.67
N ALA A 9 5.11 -7.20 9.45
CA ALA A 9 5.06 -7.19 10.91
C ALA A 9 4.40 -5.91 11.46
N LEU A 10 4.71 -4.75 10.87
CA LEU A 10 4.03 -3.50 11.21
C LEU A 10 2.51 -3.54 10.91
N GLY A 11 2.12 -4.26 9.86
CA GLY A 11 0.72 -4.43 9.50
C GLY A 11 -0.07 -5.22 10.53
N THR A 12 0.55 -6.25 11.10
CA THR A 12 0.01 -6.98 12.24
C THR A 12 -0.11 -6.08 13.47
N LEU A 13 0.98 -5.41 13.87
CA LEU A 13 1.04 -4.69 15.14
C LEU A 13 0.14 -3.45 15.18
N TYR A 14 -0.04 -2.80 14.01
CA TYR A 14 -0.66 -1.48 13.92
C TYR A 14 -1.80 -1.41 12.89
N GLY A 15 -2.24 -2.54 12.34
CA GLY A 15 -3.42 -2.67 11.49
C GLY A 15 -3.28 -2.10 10.06
N ASN A 16 -2.08 -1.72 9.62
CA ASN A 16 -1.82 -1.22 8.27
C ASN A 16 -0.54 -1.81 7.68
N VAL A 17 -0.66 -2.71 6.70
CA VAL A 17 0.49 -3.33 6.03
C VAL A 17 1.23 -2.32 5.16
N PHE A 18 2.53 -2.16 5.42
CA PHE A 18 3.42 -1.37 4.59
C PHE A 18 4.11 -2.26 3.55
N SER A 19 4.33 -1.70 2.36
CA SER A 19 5.07 -2.40 1.29
C SER A 19 6.57 -2.28 1.52
N GLN A 20 7.35 -3.24 0.99
CA GLN A 20 8.82 -3.16 0.95
C GLN A 20 9.32 -1.79 0.44
N THR A 21 8.71 -1.26 -0.63
CA THR A 21 9.07 0.07 -1.17
C THR A 21 8.87 1.20 -0.16
N THR A 22 7.90 1.09 0.74
CA THR A 22 7.68 2.09 1.80
C THR A 22 8.81 2.07 2.82
N ILE A 23 9.24 0.87 3.25
CA ILE A 23 10.35 0.69 4.20
C ILE A 23 11.66 1.15 3.56
N CYS A 24 11.93 0.73 2.31
CA CYS A 24 13.10 1.18 1.55
C CYS A 24 13.20 2.72 1.46
N ARG A 25 12.09 3.40 1.12
CA ARG A 25 12.07 4.87 1.06
C ARG A 25 12.22 5.53 2.42
N PHE A 26 11.76 4.90 3.50
CA PHE A 26 11.99 5.40 4.85
C PHE A 26 13.48 5.36 5.19
N GLU A 27 14.14 4.23 4.96
CA GLU A 27 15.59 4.04 5.19
C GLU A 27 16.44 5.00 4.34
N ALA A 28 16.06 5.22 3.08
CA ALA A 28 16.77 6.11 2.16
C ALA A 28 16.47 7.61 2.36
N LEU A 29 15.67 7.98 3.36
CA LEU A 29 15.21 9.35 3.59
C LEU A 29 14.37 9.96 2.44
N GLN A 30 13.68 9.12 1.66
CA GLN A 30 12.95 9.48 0.43
C GLN A 30 11.43 9.62 0.61
N LEU A 31 10.97 9.83 1.84
CA LEU A 31 9.58 10.21 2.13
C LEU A 31 9.51 11.68 2.50
N SER A 32 8.32 12.28 2.38
CA SER A 32 8.11 13.62 2.92
C SER A 32 8.35 13.63 4.43
N PHE A 33 8.76 14.78 4.97
CA PHE A 33 9.00 14.95 6.41
C PHE A 33 7.82 14.47 7.27
N LYS A 34 6.59 14.86 6.90
CA LYS A 34 5.37 14.44 7.59
C LYS A 34 5.18 12.91 7.58
N ASN A 35 5.52 12.23 6.47
CA ASN A 35 5.45 10.78 6.40
C ASN A 35 6.54 10.13 7.26
N MET A 36 7.75 10.67 7.27
CA MET A 36 8.81 10.19 8.17
C MET A 36 8.40 10.25 9.63
N CYS A 37 7.89 11.40 10.08
CA CYS A 37 7.45 11.57 11.46
C CYS A 37 6.33 10.58 11.85
N LYS A 38 5.46 10.20 10.90
CA LYS A 38 4.42 9.20 11.14
C LYS A 38 4.97 7.77 11.23
N LEU A 39 5.95 7.42 10.39
CA LEU A 39 6.50 6.06 10.34
C LEU A 39 7.53 5.79 11.46
N LYS A 40 8.29 6.81 11.85
CA LYS A 40 9.36 6.70 12.86
C LYS A 40 8.92 6.02 14.16
N PRO A 41 7.84 6.43 14.85
CA PRO A 41 7.45 5.79 16.10
C PRO A 41 7.00 4.33 15.93
N LEU A 42 6.42 3.97 14.78
CA LEU A 42 5.99 2.60 14.49
C LEU A 42 7.20 1.66 14.31
N LEU A 43 8.19 2.13 13.55
CA LEU A 43 9.43 1.40 13.29
C LEU A 43 10.31 1.28 14.54
N ALA A 44 10.38 2.34 15.36
CA ALA A 44 11.12 2.31 16.61
C ALA A 44 10.53 1.27 17.58
N LYS A 45 9.21 1.27 17.77
CA LYS A 45 8.54 0.30 18.65
C LYS A 45 8.66 -1.13 18.11
N TRP A 46 8.54 -1.33 16.80
CA TRP A 46 8.79 -2.65 16.21
C TRP A 46 10.22 -3.14 16.45
N LEU A 47 11.21 -2.25 16.36
CA LEU A 47 12.61 -2.59 16.60
C LEU A 47 12.84 -3.01 18.05
N GLU A 48 12.29 -2.26 19.02
CA GLU A 48 12.34 -2.61 20.45
C GLU A 48 11.72 -3.99 20.73
N GLU A 49 10.58 -4.31 20.11
CA GLU A 49 9.93 -5.62 20.25
C GLU A 49 10.75 -6.75 19.60
N ALA A 50 11.38 -6.49 18.45
CA ALA A 50 12.22 -7.46 17.75
C ALA A 50 13.50 -7.81 18.55
N ASP A 51 14.10 -6.80 19.18
CA ASP A 51 15.30 -6.97 20.02
C ASP A 51 14.98 -7.74 21.31
N ASN A 52 13.86 -7.43 21.98
CA ASN A 52 13.43 -8.11 23.21
C ASN A 52 13.05 -9.59 23.00
N ASN A 53 12.61 -9.97 21.80
CA ASN A 53 12.27 -11.36 21.46
C ASN A 53 13.48 -12.16 20.95
N ASN A 54 14.70 -11.65 21.11
CA ASN A 54 15.96 -12.32 20.76
C ASN A 54 16.01 -12.82 19.30
N GLY A 55 15.35 -12.11 18.37
CA GLY A 55 15.27 -12.48 16.97
C GLY A 55 14.40 -13.73 16.68
N ALA A 56 13.61 -14.21 17.64
CA ALA A 56 12.68 -15.30 17.42
C ALA A 56 11.58 -14.86 16.44
N ALA A 57 11.73 -15.24 15.17
CA ALA A 57 10.77 -15.01 14.10
C ALA A 57 9.39 -15.69 14.33
N SER A 58 9.25 -16.45 15.41
CA SER A 58 8.12 -17.31 15.74
C SER A 58 6.82 -16.56 16.11
N GLY A 59 6.87 -15.24 16.27
CA GLY A 59 5.67 -14.41 16.44
C GLY A 59 5.02 -13.99 15.13
N VAL A 60 5.81 -13.77 14.06
CA VAL A 60 5.33 -13.10 12.84
C VAL A 60 4.39 -14.00 12.03
N ASP A 61 4.65 -15.31 12.01
CA ASP A 61 3.83 -16.31 11.30
C ASP A 61 2.45 -16.55 11.92
N LYS A 62 2.31 -16.45 13.25
CA LYS A 62 1.02 -16.69 13.94
C LYS A 62 0.06 -15.51 13.89
N LEU A 63 0.58 -14.34 13.53
CA LEU A 63 -0.07 -13.05 13.70
C LEU A 63 -0.52 -12.41 12.36
N ALA A 64 -0.22 -13.07 11.23
CA ALA A 64 -0.63 -12.64 9.88
C ALA A 64 -2.14 -12.78 9.59
N THR A 65 -2.93 -13.30 10.54
CA THR A 65 -4.32 -13.72 10.34
C THR A 65 -5.38 -12.67 10.74
N GLN A 66 -5.04 -11.56 11.38
CA GLN A 66 -6.02 -10.53 11.76
C GLN A 66 -5.88 -9.27 10.90
N GLY A 67 -6.68 -9.25 9.82
CA GLY A 67 -6.61 -8.28 8.75
C GLY A 67 -7.26 -6.92 9.00
N ARG A 68 -6.64 -5.91 8.41
CA ARG A 68 -7.36 -4.87 7.65
C ARG A 68 -6.79 -4.89 6.24
N LYS A 69 -7.59 -5.33 5.26
CA LYS A 69 -7.16 -5.44 3.86
C LYS A 69 -6.97 -4.03 3.32
N ARG A 70 -5.72 -3.57 3.26
CA ARG A 70 -5.34 -2.37 2.49
C ARG A 70 -5.88 -2.52 1.06
N LYS A 71 -6.46 -1.45 0.51
CA LYS A 71 -6.90 -1.43 -0.90
C LYS A 71 -5.72 -1.84 -1.78
N LYS A 72 -5.89 -2.96 -2.50
CA LYS A 72 -4.86 -3.44 -3.42
C LYS A 72 -4.74 -2.46 -4.58
N ARG A 73 -3.51 -2.28 -5.07
CA ARG A 73 -3.27 -1.50 -6.28
C ARG A 73 -3.86 -2.26 -7.46
N THR A 74 -4.77 -1.65 -8.21
CA THR A 74 -5.25 -2.20 -9.48
C THR A 74 -4.18 -2.00 -10.55
N SER A 75 -3.75 -3.08 -11.18
CA SER A 75 -2.93 -3.01 -12.40
C SER A 75 -3.86 -2.79 -13.58
N ILE A 76 -3.73 -1.66 -14.27
CA ILE A 76 -4.54 -1.36 -15.46
C ILE A 76 -3.76 -1.83 -16.68
N GLU A 77 -4.36 -2.69 -17.49
CA GLU A 77 -3.75 -3.18 -18.72
C GLU A 77 -3.48 -2.06 -19.73
N VAL A 78 -2.49 -2.24 -20.60
CA VAL A 78 -2.07 -1.22 -21.57
C VAL A 78 -3.22 -0.78 -22.48
N ALA A 79 -4.04 -1.73 -22.95
CA ALA A 79 -5.19 -1.42 -23.80
C ALA A 79 -6.24 -0.55 -23.08
N VAL A 80 -6.55 -0.90 -21.83
CA VAL A 80 -7.49 -0.14 -20.99
C VAL A 80 -6.94 1.25 -20.67
N LYS A 81 -5.64 1.36 -20.35
CA LYS A 81 -4.95 2.65 -20.15
C LYS A 81 -5.07 3.53 -21.39
N GLY A 82 -4.82 3.00 -22.58
CA GLY A 82 -4.96 3.74 -23.83
C GLY A 82 -6.39 4.26 -24.06
N ALA A 83 -7.41 3.46 -23.75
CA ALA A 83 -8.80 3.90 -23.83
C ALA A 83 -9.12 5.03 -22.83
N LEU A 84 -8.63 4.94 -21.59
CA LEU A 84 -8.78 5.99 -20.58
C LEU A 84 -8.09 7.30 -20.99
N GLU A 85 -6.87 7.21 -21.53
CA GLU A 85 -6.10 8.36 -22.03
C GLU A 85 -6.81 9.05 -23.21
N ASN A 86 -7.33 8.27 -24.16
CA ASN A 86 -8.11 8.79 -25.29
C ASN A 86 -9.38 9.51 -24.83
N HIS A 87 -10.07 8.99 -23.82
CA HIS A 87 -11.24 9.65 -23.24
C HIS A 87 -10.85 10.96 -22.55
N PHE A 88 -9.77 10.96 -21.78
CA PHE A 88 -9.26 12.15 -21.10
C PHE A 88 -8.91 13.29 -22.06
N CYS A 89 -8.30 12.98 -23.21
CA CYS A 89 -8.00 13.98 -24.24
C CYS A 89 -9.26 14.66 -24.82
N LYS A 90 -10.42 13.97 -24.84
CA LYS A 90 -11.69 14.52 -25.32
C LYS A 90 -12.42 15.32 -24.24
N ASN A 91 -12.46 14.78 -23.02
CA ASN A 91 -13.06 15.43 -21.87
C ASN A 91 -12.24 15.11 -20.60
N PRO A 92 -11.42 16.05 -20.11
CA PRO A 92 -10.61 15.84 -18.91
C PRO A 92 -11.43 15.95 -17.61
N LYS A 93 -12.70 16.37 -17.69
CA LYS A 93 -13.61 16.52 -16.54
C LYS A 93 -14.94 15.81 -16.82
N PRO A 94 -14.95 14.47 -16.95
CA PRO A 94 -16.17 13.72 -17.16
C PRO A 94 -17.12 13.82 -15.97
N SER A 95 -18.42 13.85 -16.24
CA SER A 95 -19.48 13.71 -15.26
C SER A 95 -19.52 12.29 -14.67
N ALA A 96 -20.21 12.13 -13.53
CA ALA A 96 -20.36 10.82 -12.89
C ALA A 96 -21.03 9.77 -13.79
N GLN A 97 -21.94 10.21 -14.68
CA GLN A 97 -22.61 9.35 -15.65
C GLN A 97 -21.64 8.88 -16.74
N GLU A 98 -20.82 9.78 -17.28
CA GLU A 98 -19.78 9.44 -18.27
C GLU A 98 -18.74 8.48 -17.67
N ILE A 99 -18.33 8.69 -16.41
CA ILE A 99 -17.44 7.77 -15.69
C ILE A 99 -18.10 6.39 -15.52
N GLY A 100 -19.43 6.36 -15.30
CA GLY A 100 -20.22 5.12 -15.24
C GLY A 100 -20.13 4.32 -16.53
N GLY A 101 -20.58 4.92 -17.64
CA GLY A 101 -20.56 4.25 -18.94
C GLY A 101 -19.15 3.84 -19.36
N LEU A 102 -18.12 4.65 -19.06
CA LEU A 102 -16.73 4.28 -19.36
C LEU A 102 -16.25 3.07 -18.54
N ALA A 103 -16.59 2.99 -17.26
CA ALA A 103 -16.23 1.87 -16.41
C ALA A 103 -16.92 0.57 -16.89
N GLU A 104 -18.21 0.64 -17.23
CA GLU A 104 -18.98 -0.49 -17.78
C GLU A 104 -18.40 -0.98 -19.11
N ASN A 105 -18.10 -0.06 -20.03
CA ASN A 105 -17.52 -0.37 -21.33
C ASN A 105 -16.12 -1.02 -21.23
N LEU A 106 -15.35 -0.66 -20.20
CA LEU A 106 -14.00 -1.17 -19.97
C LEU A 106 -13.97 -2.36 -18.98
N GLY A 107 -15.12 -2.77 -18.43
CA GLY A 107 -15.20 -3.84 -17.43
C GLY A 107 -14.44 -3.51 -16.13
N LEU A 108 -14.37 -2.24 -15.75
CA LEU A 108 -13.68 -1.78 -14.53
C LEU A 108 -14.66 -1.64 -13.37
N ASP A 109 -14.28 -2.16 -12.21
CA ASP A 109 -15.08 -2.04 -10.99
C ASP A 109 -15.00 -0.63 -10.39
N LYS A 110 -16.14 -0.12 -9.89
CA LYS A 110 -16.26 1.18 -9.21
C LYS A 110 -16.21 0.99 -7.69
N GLU A 111 -15.06 0.54 -7.18
CA GLU A 111 -14.77 0.56 -5.73
C GLU A 111 -13.80 1.68 -5.35
#